data_AF-A0A6N7KYK7-F1
#
_entry.id   AF-A0A6N7KYK7-F1
#
_cell.length_a   1.000
_cell.length_b   1.000
_cell.length_c   1.000
_cell.angle_alpha   90.00
_cell.angle_beta   90.00
_cell.angle_gamma   90.00
#
_symmetry.space_group_name_H-M   'P 1'
#
loop_
_entity.id
_entity.type
_entity.pdbx_description
1 polymer ?
#
loop_
_entity_poly.entity_id
_entity_poly.type
_entity_poly.pdbx_seq_one_letter_code
_entity_poly.pdbx_strand_id
1 'polypeptide(L)' 'MPDDPARGPVRETAPLPLGVELTPTGHPAVDAGLARLEALDGVPAEAHVAVYEDVHQRFADTLAALDQE' A
#
# COMPACT_ATOMS: atom_id res chain seq x y z
N MET A 1 -25.80 22.59 17.38
CA MET A 1 -25.21 22.81 16.05
C MET A 1 -26.30 22.60 15.03
N PRO A 2 -26.58 23.54 14.10
CA PRO A 2 -27.53 23.32 13.03
C PRO A 2 -26.97 22.26 12.06
N ASP A 3 -27.87 21.44 11.52
CA ASP A 3 -27.62 20.44 10.48
C ASP A 3 -27.28 21.18 9.17
N ASP A 4 -26.08 20.96 8.64
CA ASP A 4 -25.59 21.62 7.42
C ASP A 4 -26.16 20.89 6.17
N PRO A 5 -27.01 21.54 5.36
CA PRO A 5 -27.68 20.89 4.24
C PRO A 5 -26.80 20.71 2.99
N ALA A 6 -25.49 21.01 3.05
CA ALA A 6 -24.59 20.88 1.90
C ALA A 6 -23.94 19.50 1.77
N ARG A 7 -24.18 18.56 2.70
CA ARG A 7 -23.74 17.18 2.52
C ARG A 7 -24.72 16.41 1.64
N GLY A 8 -24.71 16.74 0.35
CA GLY A 8 -25.29 15.88 -0.68
C GLY A 8 -24.72 14.45 -0.57
N PRO A 9 -25.43 13.42 -1.06
CA PRO A 9 -24.98 12.04 -0.93
C PRO A 9 -23.56 11.94 -1.50
N VAL A 10 -22.63 11.45 -0.69
CA VAL A 10 -21.28 11.12 -1.14
C VAL A 10 -21.48 10.04 -2.20
N ARG A 11 -21.41 10.40 -3.49
CA ARG A 11 -21.35 9.37 -4.53
C ARG A 11 -20.06 8.61 -4.26
N GLU A 12 -20.16 7.32 -3.95
CA GLU A 12 -19.03 6.41 -3.86
C GLU A 12 -18.41 6.30 -5.25
N THR A 13 -17.59 7.28 -5.62
CA THR A 13 -16.65 7.13 -6.73
C THR A 13 -15.64 6.10 -6.28
N ALA A 14 -15.64 4.94 -6.93
CA ALA A 14 -14.59 3.95 -6.72
C ALA A 14 -13.22 4.63 -6.90
N PRO A 15 -12.25 4.34 -6.01
CA PRO A 15 -10.92 4.93 -6.13
C PRO A 15 -10.35 4.63 -7.52
N LEU A 16 -9.85 5.68 -8.18
CA LEU A 16 -9.17 5.55 -9.47
C LEU A 16 -7.69 5.23 -9.23
N PRO A 17 -7.07 4.38 -10.07
CA PRO A 17 -5.66 4.04 -9.92
C PRO A 17 -4.79 5.30 -10.06
N LEU A 18 -3.75 5.40 -9.23
CA LEU A 18 -2.87 6.58 -9.16
C LEU A 18 -1.94 6.73 -10.39
N GLY A 19 -1.88 5.72 -11.26
CA GLY A 19 -1.07 5.77 -12.49
C GLY A 19 0.44 5.80 -12.25
N VAL A 20 0.90 5.33 -11.09
CA VAL A 20 2.32 5.24 -10.74
C VAL A 20 2.86 3.89 -11.19
N GLU A 21 3.82 3.88 -12.10
CA GLU A 21 4.56 2.67 -12.49
C GLU A 21 5.59 2.30 -11.43
N LEU A 22 5.64 1.02 -11.03
CA LEU A 22 6.68 0.49 -10.18
C LEU A 22 7.87 0.04 -11.05
N THR A 23 8.97 0.80 -11.00
CA THR A 23 10.22 0.34 -11.61
C THR A 23 10.92 -0.64 -10.67
N PRO A 24 11.35 -1.83 -11.14
CA PRO A 24 12.07 -2.77 -10.30
C PRO A 24 13.33 -2.14 -9.73
N THR A 25 13.55 -2.35 -8.44
CA THR A 25 14.66 -1.77 -7.68
C THR A 25 15.97 -2.51 -7.93
N GLY A 26 15.90 -3.74 -8.46
CA GLY A 26 17.05 -4.61 -8.68
C GLY A 26 17.47 -5.40 -7.43
N HIS A 27 16.77 -5.21 -6.31
CA HIS A 27 16.98 -5.98 -5.09
C HIS A 27 15.83 -6.99 -4.91
N PRO A 28 16.09 -8.31 -5.01
CA PRO A 28 15.04 -9.33 -5.12
C PRO A 28 14.07 -9.34 -3.92
N ALA A 29 14.57 -9.05 -2.71
CA ALA A 29 13.73 -8.97 -1.51
C ALA A 29 12.80 -7.75 -1.51
N VAL A 30 13.24 -6.63 -2.09
CA VAL A 30 12.45 -5.39 -2.20
C VAL A 30 11.40 -5.56 -3.29
N ASP A 31 11.80 -6.08 -4.45
CA ASP A 31 10.91 -6.35 -5.57
C ASP A 31 9.82 -7.37 -5.20
N ALA A 32 10.14 -8.39 -4.40
CA ALA A 32 9.15 -9.34 -3.89
C ALA A 32 8.14 -8.71 -2.90
N GLY A 33 8.54 -7.70 -2.12
CA GLY A 33 7.63 -6.95 -1.26
C GLY A 33 6.71 -6.02 -2.06
N LEU A 34 7.25 -5.36 -3.09
CA LEU A 34 6.48 -4.51 -4.01
C LEU A 34 5.41 -5.31 -4.76
N ALA A 35 5.74 -6.47 -5.32
CA ALA A 35 4.76 -7.34 -5.98
C ALA A 35 3.63 -7.78 -5.03
N ARG A 36 3.91 -7.94 -3.73
CA ARG A 36 2.91 -8.27 -2.72
C ARG A 36 1.98 -7.09 -2.43
N LEU A 37 2.49 -5.86 -2.49
CA LEU A 37 1.67 -4.64 -2.39
C LEU A 37 0.80 -4.44 -3.63
N GLU A 38 1.29 -4.75 -4.83
CA GLU A 38 0.45 -4.72 -6.05
C GLU A 38 -0.73 -5.70 -5.95
N ALA A 39 -0.52 -6.86 -5.33
CA ALA A 39 -1.60 -7.83 -5.10
C ALA A 39 -2.68 -7.34 -4.11
N LEU A 40 -2.45 -6.23 -3.39
CA LEU A 40 -3.46 -5.58 -2.56
C LEU A 40 -4.31 -4.57 -3.34
N ASP A 41 -3.99 -4.27 -4.60
CA ASP A 41 -4.81 -3.34 -5.37
C ASP A 41 -6.25 -3.87 -5.48
N GLY A 42 -7.22 -3.02 -5.13
CA GLY A 42 -8.64 -3.39 -5.08
C GLY A 42 -9.07 -4.27 -3.91
N VAL A 43 -8.18 -4.63 -2.97
CA VAL A 43 -8.55 -5.28 -1.71
C VAL A 43 -9.12 -4.22 -0.75
N PRO A 44 -10.08 -4.57 0.13
CA PRO A 44 -10.58 -3.63 1.12
C PRO A 44 -9.50 -3.30 2.16
N ALA A 45 -9.47 -2.02 2.59
CA ALA A 45 -8.43 -1.48 3.46
C ALA A 45 -8.30 -2.22 4.80
N GLU A 46 -9.38 -2.84 5.29
CA GLU A 46 -9.32 -3.63 6.53
C GLU A 46 -8.40 -4.86 6.40
N ALA A 47 -8.29 -5.42 5.19
CA ALA A 47 -7.40 -6.54 4.90
C ALA A 47 -5.96 -6.10 4.54
N HIS A 48 -5.71 -4.80 4.37
CA HIS A 48 -4.38 -4.28 4.02
C HIS A 48 -3.42 -4.25 5.22
N VAL A 49 -3.93 -4.09 6.45
CA VAL A 49 -3.10 -3.88 7.65
C VAL A 49 -2.08 -4.99 7.83
N ALA A 50 -2.51 -6.25 7.82
CA ALA A 50 -1.63 -7.40 8.00
C ALA A 50 -0.58 -7.53 6.88
N VAL A 51 -0.89 -7.08 5.66
CA VAL A 51 0.05 -7.16 4.53
C VAL A 51 1.03 -5.98 4.56
N TYR A 52 0.60 -4.79 4.97
CA TYR A 52 1.50 -3.65 5.19
C TYR A 52 2.53 -3.94 6.29
N GLU A 53 2.11 -4.58 7.38
CA GLU A 53 3.01 -4.93 8.50
C GLU A 53 4.06 -5.96 8.06
N ASP A 54 3.64 -7.01 7.34
CA ASP A 54 4.58 -8.02 6.80
C ASP A 54 5.58 -7.40 5.81
N VAL A 55 5.12 -6.52 4.92
CA VAL A 55 6.00 -5.85 3.95
C VAL A 55 6.96 -4.90 4.67
N HIS A 56 6.49 -4.16 5.69
CA HIS A 56 7.36 -3.32 6.52
C HIS A 56 8.44 -4.13 7.20
N GLN A 57 8.07 -5.25 7.82
CA GLN A 57 9.02 -6.11 8.52
C GLN A 57 10.06 -6.67 7.55
N ARG A 58 9.65 -7.20 6.39
CA ARG A 58 10.56 -7.71 5.37
C ARG A 58 11.53 -6.64 4.85
N PHE A 59 11.05 -5.42 4.63
CA PHE A 59 11.91 -4.32 4.20
C PHE A 59 12.89 -3.90 5.30
N ALA A 60 12.46 -3.84 6.55
CA ALA A 60 13.33 -3.56 7.69
C ALA A 60 14.42 -4.63 7.84
N ASP A 61 14.07 -5.92 7.75
CA ASP A 61 15.02 -7.03 7.81
C ASP A 61 16.03 -6.98 6.64
N THR A 62 15.57 -6.64 5.44
CA THR A 62 16.44 -6.49 4.27
C THR A 62 17.44 -5.35 4.45
N LEU A 63 16.98 -4.20 4.94
CA LEU A 63 17.84 -3.04 5.21
C LEU A 63 18.84 -3.32 6.34
N ALA A 64 18.40 -4.01 7.39
CA ALA A 64 19.27 -4.42 8.48
C ALA A 64 20.36 -5.41 8.02
N ALA A 65 20.04 -6.32 7.09
CA ALA A 65 21.02 -7.23 6.51
C ALA A 65 22.07 -6.48 5.67
N LEU A 66 21.65 -5.49 4.87
CA LEU A 66 22.56 -4.67 4.07
C LEU A 66 23.48 -3.77 4.92
N ASP A 67 23.02 -3.32 6.08
CA ASP A 67 23.82 -2.51 7.02
C ASP A 67 24.98 -3.30 7.65
N GLN A 68 24.89 -4.64 7.67
CA GLN A 68 25.92 -5.52 8.23
C GLN A 68 26.94 -6.03 7.19
N GLU A 69 26.87 -5.55 5.94
CA GLU A 69 27.81 -5.89 4.86
C GLU A 69 29.03 -4.95 4.78
#